data_AF-A0A8A5TIG9-F1
#
_entry.id   AF-A0A8A5TIG9-F1
#
_cell.length_a   1.000
_cell.length_b   1.000
_cell.length_c   1.000
_cell.angle_alpha   90.00
_cell.angle_beta   90.00
_cell.angle_gamma   90.00
#
_symmetry.space_group_name_H-M   'P 1'
#
loop_
_entity.id
_entity.type
_entity.pdbx_description
1 polymer ?
#
loop_
_entity_poly.entity_id
_entity_poly.type
_entity_poly.pdbx_seq_one_letter_code
_entity_poly.pdbx_strand_id
1 'polypeptide(L)'
;MHLRFGETESAFDYMMATREYLEQHGKPLAFYSDKHGIFRVNNGGSTTTGVTQFGRVLSELGIGLICANSPQAKGRVKRANQTLQDRLIKEMRLEGISSIEEANAWLDTFIADFNRRFARPEKYPKDLHRPVAESNDELDDIFAWQEQRKLPKTLTFRYDKMIYLVEPTEENTRIAGEKIKVYDYPDGTLAFKYGYHSLKYQVFDKLECVDQGQIVDNKRLGAVLKLAQSKMDELERDGKRDRSKKMPKRRAQARVQEQLRAINPVLANPEEFRASLKR
;
A
#
# COMPACT_ATOMS: atom_id res chain seq x y z
N MET A 1 -16.42 4.03 18.21
CA MET A 1 -15.82 5.08 17.36
C MET A 1 -14.36 4.72 17.21
N HIS A 2 -13.80 4.79 16.01
CA HIS A 2 -12.39 4.49 15.77
C HIS A 2 -11.75 5.65 15.00
N LEU A 3 -10.53 6.00 15.37
CA LEU A 3 -9.75 7.08 14.78
C LEU A 3 -8.32 6.57 14.56
N ARG A 4 -7.68 7.07 13.51
CA ARG A 4 -6.28 6.79 13.20
C ARG A 4 -5.68 7.94 12.42
N PHE A 5 -4.47 8.35 12.78
CA PHE A 5 -3.64 9.23 11.98
C PHE A 5 -2.76 8.39 11.05
N GLY A 6 -2.73 8.77 9.77
CA GLY A 6 -1.82 8.23 8.76
C GLY A 6 -1.05 9.36 8.07
N GLU A 7 0.08 9.03 7.43
CA GLU A 7 0.92 10.00 6.72
C GLU A 7 0.19 10.65 5.53
N THR A 8 -0.66 9.86 4.85
CA THR A 8 -1.45 10.31 3.71
C THR A 8 -2.83 9.67 3.74
N GLU A 9 -3.76 10.15 2.93
CA GLU A 9 -5.02 9.45 2.71
C GLU A 9 -4.85 8.42 1.60
N SER A 10 -4.63 7.16 1.96
CA SER A 10 -4.47 6.06 1.00
C SER A 10 -5.41 4.89 1.29
N ALA A 11 -5.57 3.98 0.31
CA ALA A 11 -6.33 2.75 0.53
C ALA A 11 -5.74 1.89 1.67
N PHE A 12 -4.42 1.95 1.89
CA PHE A 12 -3.78 1.26 3.00
C PHE A 12 -4.18 1.81 4.35
N ASP A 13 -4.26 3.13 4.49
CA ASP A 13 -4.63 3.75 5.76
C ASP A 13 -6.06 3.35 6.16
N TYR A 14 -6.98 3.30 5.19
CA TYR A 14 -8.33 2.79 5.41
C TYR A 14 -8.37 1.29 5.73
N MET A 15 -7.54 0.48 5.07
CA MET A 15 -7.41 -0.96 5.37
C MET A 15 -6.89 -1.18 6.80
N MET A 16 -5.85 -0.46 7.21
CA MET A 16 -5.27 -0.55 8.55
C MET A 16 -6.26 -0.10 9.63
N ALA A 17 -6.93 1.04 9.44
CA ALA A 17 -7.97 1.50 10.35
C ALA A 17 -9.14 0.49 10.45
N THR A 18 -9.46 -0.17 9.34
CA THR A 18 -10.49 -1.23 9.35
C THR A 18 -10.00 -2.46 10.11
N ARG A 19 -8.75 -2.89 9.94
CA ARG A 19 -8.16 -4.02 10.69
C ARG A 19 -8.26 -3.79 12.20
N GLU A 20 -7.83 -2.62 12.66
CA GLU A 20 -7.85 -2.24 14.07
C GLU A 20 -9.30 -2.13 14.59
N TYR A 21 -10.21 -1.57 13.80
CA TYR A 21 -11.63 -1.55 14.13
C TYR A 21 -12.19 -2.96 14.36
N LEU A 22 -11.86 -3.91 13.48
CA LEU A 22 -12.36 -5.28 13.56
C LEU A 22 -11.84 -6.02 14.80
N GLU A 23 -10.60 -5.76 15.19
CA GLU A 23 -10.00 -6.34 16.39
C GLU A 23 -10.66 -5.82 17.66
N GLN A 24 -11.02 -4.53 17.69
CA GLN A 24 -11.64 -3.89 18.85
C GLN A 24 -13.15 -4.13 18.96
N HIS A 25 -13.84 -4.26 17.82
CA HIS A 25 -15.31 -4.21 17.79
C HIS A 25 -15.97 -5.38 17.03
N GLY A 26 -15.21 -6.19 16.30
CA GLY A 26 -15.76 -7.22 15.42
C GLY A 26 -16.24 -6.68 14.07
N LYS A 27 -16.83 -7.57 13.26
CA LYS A 27 -17.26 -7.28 11.88
C LYS A 27 -18.63 -6.60 11.85
N PRO A 28 -18.73 -5.35 11.37
CA PRO A 28 -20.03 -4.73 11.17
C PRO A 28 -20.78 -5.39 10.00
N LEU A 29 -22.07 -5.05 9.88
CA LEU A 29 -22.86 -5.46 8.71
C LEU A 29 -22.48 -4.66 7.47
N ALA A 30 -22.29 -3.35 7.61
CA ALA A 30 -21.92 -2.47 6.51
C ALA A 30 -21.24 -1.19 6.99
N PHE A 31 -20.40 -0.62 6.12
CA PHE A 31 -19.91 0.74 6.23
C PHE A 31 -20.69 1.69 5.30
N TYR A 32 -20.89 2.90 5.79
CA TYR A 32 -21.44 4.01 5.02
C TYR A 32 -20.32 4.99 4.68
N SER A 33 -20.04 5.16 3.40
CA SER A 33 -19.01 6.08 2.92
C SER A 33 -19.61 7.14 1.99
N ASP A 34 -18.83 8.19 1.73
CA ASP A 34 -19.08 9.04 0.59
C ASP A 34 -18.57 8.37 -0.71
N LYS A 35 -18.60 9.11 -1.83
CA LYS A 35 -18.23 8.60 -3.17
C LYS A 35 -16.74 8.80 -3.50
N HIS A 36 -15.88 8.84 -2.49
CA HIS A 36 -14.44 8.96 -2.72
C HIS A 36 -13.90 7.79 -3.56
N GLY A 37 -12.88 8.05 -4.38
CA GLY A 37 -12.34 7.08 -5.36
C GLY A 37 -11.74 5.82 -4.74
N ILE A 38 -11.45 5.83 -3.43
CA ILE A 38 -10.99 4.68 -2.65
C ILE A 38 -12.14 3.67 -2.45
N PHE A 39 -13.38 4.16 -2.28
CA PHE A 39 -14.57 3.35 -2.02
C PHE A 39 -15.27 2.91 -3.31
N ARG A 40 -15.10 3.67 -4.39
CA ARG A 40 -15.80 3.43 -5.64
C ARG A 40 -14.95 3.78 -6.86
N VAL A 41 -15.00 2.91 -7.86
CA VAL A 41 -14.49 3.22 -9.20
C VAL A 41 -15.44 4.21 -9.87
N ASN A 42 -15.00 5.46 -10.05
CA ASN A 42 -15.81 6.54 -10.60
C ASN A 42 -15.85 6.55 -12.15
N ASN A 43 -14.93 5.84 -12.81
CA ASN A 43 -14.85 5.74 -14.27
C ASN A 43 -14.99 4.27 -14.72
N GLY A 44 -16.05 3.94 -15.45
CA GLY A 44 -16.37 2.58 -15.93
C GLY A 44 -15.48 2.05 -17.07
N GLY A 45 -14.21 2.45 -17.13
CA GLY A 45 -13.29 2.08 -18.21
C GLY A 45 -12.13 1.24 -17.72
N SER A 46 -11.99 0.03 -18.30
CA SER A 46 -10.89 -0.94 -18.17
C SER A 46 -11.10 -2.10 -17.16
N THR A 47 -11.70 -3.18 -17.68
CA THR A 47 -11.23 -4.59 -17.61
C THR A 47 -10.83 -5.25 -16.29
N THR A 48 -11.17 -4.69 -15.12
CA THR A 48 -11.00 -5.37 -13.83
C THR A 48 -12.20 -5.07 -12.93
N THR A 49 -13.26 -5.90 -13.01
CA THR A 49 -14.41 -6.07 -12.10
C THR A 49 -15.13 -4.86 -11.46
N GLY A 50 -14.74 -3.61 -11.68
CA GLY A 50 -15.40 -2.42 -11.12
C GLY A 50 -15.27 -2.23 -9.61
N VAL A 51 -14.46 -3.04 -8.93
CA VAL A 51 -14.30 -3.04 -7.46
C VAL A 51 -12.94 -2.46 -7.08
N THR A 52 -12.90 -1.53 -6.13
CA THR A 52 -11.64 -0.98 -5.59
C THR A 52 -10.97 -2.00 -4.68
N GLN A 53 -9.67 -1.84 -4.39
CA GLN A 53 -8.97 -2.72 -3.45
C GLN A 53 -9.62 -2.71 -2.06
N PHE A 54 -10.09 -1.56 -1.60
CA PHE A 54 -10.83 -1.48 -0.34
C PHE A 54 -12.21 -2.16 -0.44
N GLY A 55 -12.92 -2.00 -1.55
CA GLY A 55 -14.18 -2.72 -1.79
C GLY A 55 -13.99 -4.25 -1.81
N ARG A 56 -12.86 -4.73 -2.35
CA ARG A 56 -12.48 -6.15 -2.33
C ARG A 56 -12.32 -6.64 -0.89
N VAL A 57 -11.54 -5.94 -0.08
CA VAL A 57 -11.34 -6.25 1.36
C VAL A 57 -12.66 -6.40 2.08
N LEU A 58 -13.56 -5.41 1.96
CA LEU A 58 -14.85 -5.45 2.61
C LEU A 58 -15.72 -6.62 2.12
N SER A 59 -15.69 -6.91 0.82
CA SER A 59 -16.42 -8.05 0.26
C SER A 59 -15.91 -9.39 0.78
N GLU A 60 -14.59 -9.58 0.92
CA GLU A 60 -14.00 -10.81 1.47
C GLU A 60 -14.36 -10.99 2.94
N LEU A 61 -14.44 -9.89 3.71
CA LEU A 61 -14.90 -9.90 5.11
C LEU A 61 -16.42 -10.04 5.25
N GLY A 62 -17.16 -10.03 4.13
CA GLY A 62 -18.62 -10.03 4.10
C GLY A 62 -19.23 -8.77 4.72
N ILE A 63 -18.56 -7.63 4.61
CA ILE A 63 -19.01 -6.31 5.07
C ILE A 63 -19.55 -5.53 3.86
N GLY A 64 -20.79 -5.06 3.93
CA GLY A 64 -21.37 -4.25 2.87
C GLY A 64 -20.72 -2.85 2.79
N LEU A 65 -20.54 -2.31 1.58
CA LEU A 65 -20.13 -0.92 1.39
C LEU A 65 -21.28 -0.12 0.75
N ILE A 66 -21.84 0.81 1.51
CA ILE A 66 -22.95 1.66 1.08
C ILE A 66 -22.42 3.07 0.82
N CYS A 67 -22.25 3.42 -0.46
CA CYS A 67 -21.91 4.78 -0.88
C CYS A 67 -23.17 5.66 -0.86
N ALA A 68 -23.30 6.55 0.12
CA ALA A 68 -24.50 7.35 0.30
C ALA A 68 -24.68 8.41 -0.81
N ASN A 69 -25.90 8.50 -1.35
CA ASN A 69 -26.34 9.60 -2.22
C ASN A 69 -26.96 10.78 -1.44
N SER A 70 -27.37 10.56 -0.19
CA SER A 70 -28.33 11.46 0.46
C SER A 70 -27.69 12.53 1.37
N PRO A 71 -28.15 13.80 1.29
CA PRO A 71 -27.73 14.88 2.18
C PRO A 71 -28.01 14.63 3.68
N GLN A 72 -29.03 13.83 4.01
CA GLN A 72 -29.55 13.67 5.38
C GLN A 72 -28.59 12.90 6.30
N ALA A 73 -28.00 11.80 5.81
CA ALA A 73 -26.95 11.09 6.55
C ALA A 73 -25.69 11.97 6.68
N LYS A 74 -25.37 12.70 5.62
CA LYS A 74 -24.22 13.60 5.54
C LYS A 74 -24.31 14.75 6.57
N GLY A 75 -25.50 15.35 6.78
CA GLY A 75 -25.67 16.51 7.66
C GLY A 75 -25.52 16.23 9.17
N ARG A 76 -25.85 15.02 9.63
CA ARG A 76 -25.65 14.61 11.04
C ARG A 76 -24.19 14.22 11.29
N VAL A 77 -23.61 13.41 10.41
CA VAL A 77 -22.20 13.00 10.48
C VAL A 77 -21.29 14.21 10.38
N LYS A 78 -21.58 15.17 9.49
CA LYS A 78 -20.79 16.41 9.36
C LYS A 78 -20.72 17.23 10.66
N ARG A 79 -21.81 17.37 11.42
CA ARG A 79 -21.79 18.16 12.66
C ARG A 79 -20.99 17.48 13.77
N ALA A 80 -21.16 16.18 13.93
CA ALA A 80 -20.37 15.40 14.89
C ALA A 80 -18.87 15.44 14.49
N ASN A 81 -18.56 15.20 13.22
CA ASN A 81 -17.19 15.24 12.71
C ASN A 81 -16.56 16.63 12.81
N GLN A 82 -17.33 17.71 12.62
CA GLN A 82 -16.82 19.08 12.79
C GLN A 82 -16.40 19.34 14.24
N THR A 83 -17.22 18.89 15.20
CA THR A 83 -16.92 19.03 16.63
C THR A 83 -15.70 18.18 17.01
N LEU A 84 -15.64 16.96 16.48
CA LEU A 84 -14.50 16.06 16.66
C LEU A 84 -13.21 16.68 16.14
N GLN A 85 -13.18 17.13 14.88
CA GLN A 85 -11.99 17.69 14.24
C GLN A 85 -11.51 18.98 14.92
N ASP A 86 -12.44 19.87 15.32
CA ASP A 86 -12.08 21.11 16.03
C ASP A 86 -11.46 20.85 17.40
N ARG A 87 -12.01 19.88 18.17
CA ARG A 87 -11.48 19.55 19.50
C ARG A 87 -10.20 18.72 19.44
N LEU A 88 -10.13 17.75 18.54
CA LEU A 88 -8.98 16.86 18.38
C LEU A 88 -7.68 17.65 18.28
N ILE A 89 -7.63 18.66 17.39
CA ILE A 89 -6.44 19.50 17.19
C ILE A 89 -6.11 20.32 18.45
N LYS A 90 -7.13 20.87 19.13
CA LYS A 90 -6.93 21.69 20.34
C LYS A 90 -6.44 20.86 21.52
N GLU A 91 -7.01 19.69 21.73
CA GLU A 91 -6.63 18.78 22.80
C GLU A 91 -5.24 18.19 22.55
N MET A 92 -4.90 17.83 21.30
CA MET A 92 -3.51 17.47 20.95
C MET A 92 -2.51 18.57 21.29
N ARG A 93 -2.85 19.84 21.03
CA ARG A 93 -2.00 20.99 21.37
C ARG A 93 -1.84 21.16 22.88
N LEU A 94 -2.89 20.89 23.68
CA LEU A 94 -2.81 20.95 25.14
C LEU A 94 -1.93 19.86 25.72
N GLU A 95 -1.94 18.67 25.12
CA GLU A 95 -1.10 17.52 25.49
C GLU A 95 0.33 17.60 24.90
N GLY A 96 0.63 18.63 24.10
CA GLY A 96 1.96 18.81 23.49
C GLY A 96 2.30 17.79 22.40
N ILE A 97 1.31 17.11 21.83
CA ILE A 97 1.49 16.05 20.82
C ILE A 97 1.93 16.65 19.49
N SER A 98 3.00 16.13 18.90
CA SER A 98 3.58 16.68 17.66
C SER A 98 3.94 15.64 16.60
N SER A 99 3.78 14.35 16.89
CA SER A 99 4.01 13.23 15.95
C SER A 99 2.76 12.37 15.74
N ILE A 100 2.74 11.62 14.63
CA ILE A 100 1.65 10.69 14.30
C ILE A 100 1.62 9.54 15.32
N GLU A 101 2.79 9.08 15.73
CA GLU A 101 2.99 8.00 16.69
C GLU A 101 2.41 8.37 18.06
N GLU A 102 2.78 9.54 18.60
CA GLU A 102 2.21 10.08 19.85
C GLU A 102 0.70 10.27 19.72
N ALA A 103 0.22 10.80 18.60
CA ALA A 103 -1.20 11.02 18.38
C ALA A 103 -1.97 9.70 18.42
N ASN A 104 -1.51 8.68 17.70
CA ASN A 104 -2.14 7.36 17.68
C ASN A 104 -2.12 6.67 19.06
N ALA A 105 -1.06 6.84 19.84
CA ALA A 105 -1.01 6.31 21.20
C ALA A 105 -1.98 7.02 22.16
N TRP A 106 -2.27 8.30 21.92
CA TRP A 106 -3.18 9.11 22.74
C TRP A 106 -4.66 8.95 22.37
N LEU A 107 -4.96 8.51 21.14
CA LEU A 107 -6.32 8.50 20.60
C LEU A 107 -7.33 7.74 21.47
N ASP A 108 -6.97 6.62 22.08
CA ASP A 108 -7.90 5.85 22.94
C ASP A 108 -8.38 6.68 24.14
N THR A 109 -7.48 7.47 24.74
CA THR A 109 -7.80 8.38 25.85
C THR A 109 -8.73 9.49 25.38
N PHE A 110 -8.43 10.09 24.23
CA PHE A 110 -9.27 11.12 23.61
C PHE A 110 -10.66 10.60 23.25
N ILE A 111 -10.75 9.42 22.63
CA ILE A 111 -12.01 8.79 22.23
C ILE A 111 -12.89 8.55 23.46
N ALA A 112 -12.30 8.10 24.58
CA ALA A 112 -13.02 7.88 25.83
C ALA A 112 -13.58 9.19 26.41
N ASP A 113 -12.78 10.26 26.52
CA ASP A 113 -13.26 11.56 27.01
C ASP A 113 -14.28 12.20 26.07
N PHE A 114 -14.05 12.11 24.76
CA PHE A 114 -14.96 12.63 23.75
C PHE A 114 -16.32 11.93 23.80
N ASN A 115 -16.34 10.59 23.84
CA ASN A 115 -17.59 9.84 23.94
C ASN A 115 -18.31 10.12 25.27
N ARG A 116 -17.59 10.26 26.39
CA ARG A 116 -18.19 10.65 27.67
C ARG A 116 -18.94 12.00 27.60
N ARG A 117 -18.44 12.95 26.81
CA ARG A 117 -19.01 14.30 26.69
C ARG A 117 -20.09 14.42 25.62
N PHE A 118 -19.95 13.72 24.49
CA PHE A 118 -20.75 13.97 23.28
C PHE A 118 -21.48 12.75 22.73
N ALA A 119 -21.17 11.53 23.21
CA ALA A 119 -21.91 10.37 22.76
C ALA A 119 -23.39 10.51 23.14
N ARG A 120 -24.25 10.14 22.21
CA ARG A 120 -25.68 10.02 22.47
C ARG A 120 -25.98 8.55 22.75
N PRO A 121 -26.86 8.27 23.73
CA PRO A 121 -27.31 6.90 23.95
C PRO A 121 -27.93 6.36 22.66
N GLU A 122 -27.60 5.12 22.36
CA GLU A 122 -28.17 4.41 21.23
C GLU A 122 -29.67 4.21 21.43
N LYS A 123 -30.44 4.40 20.35
CA LYS A 123 -31.89 4.18 20.41
C LYS A 123 -32.23 2.70 20.57
N TYR A 124 -31.35 1.82 20.08
CA TYR A 124 -31.49 0.37 20.14
C TYR A 124 -30.15 -0.23 20.56
N PRO A 125 -30.02 -0.80 21.78
CA PRO A 125 -28.74 -1.23 22.33
C PRO A 125 -28.27 -2.60 21.88
N LYS A 126 -28.80 -3.08 20.75
CA LYS A 126 -28.44 -4.38 20.23
C LYS A 126 -27.16 -4.23 19.41
N ASP A 127 -26.09 -4.85 19.90
CA ASP A 127 -24.89 -5.01 19.10
C ASP A 127 -25.16 -5.94 17.90
N LEU A 128 -24.83 -5.46 16.71
CA LEU A 128 -25.00 -6.19 15.44
C LEU A 128 -23.66 -6.59 14.83
N HIS A 129 -22.54 -6.39 15.53
CA HIS A 129 -21.25 -6.90 15.10
C HIS A 129 -21.25 -8.42 15.13
N ARG A 130 -20.58 -9.00 14.13
CA ARG A 130 -20.31 -10.43 14.04
C ARG A 130 -18.88 -10.68 14.53
N PRO A 131 -18.60 -11.85 15.12
CA PRO A 131 -17.23 -12.22 15.44
C PRO A 131 -16.39 -12.28 14.16
N VAL A 132 -15.10 -11.94 14.29
CA VAL A 132 -14.10 -12.21 13.26
C VAL A 132 -13.82 -13.71 13.30
N ALA A 133 -14.08 -14.40 12.19
CA ALA A 133 -13.93 -15.86 12.09
C ALA A 133 -12.59 -16.23 11.45
N GLU A 134 -12.02 -15.29 10.70
CA GLU A 134 -10.76 -15.39 10.00
C GLU A 134 -9.60 -15.38 11.00
N SER A 135 -8.60 -16.20 10.73
CA SER A 135 -7.32 -16.19 11.44
C SER A 135 -6.52 -14.92 11.13
N ASN A 136 -5.50 -14.62 11.95
CA ASN A 136 -4.66 -13.45 11.69
C ASN A 136 -3.96 -13.50 10.33
N ASP A 137 -3.46 -14.67 9.93
CA ASP A 137 -2.80 -14.85 8.63
C ASP A 137 -3.76 -14.62 7.45
N GLU A 138 -5.01 -15.08 7.58
CA GLU A 138 -6.06 -14.83 6.58
C GLU A 138 -6.42 -13.35 6.52
N LEU A 139 -6.47 -12.67 7.65
CA LEU A 139 -6.74 -11.23 7.69
C LEU A 139 -5.60 -10.44 7.06
N ASP A 140 -4.34 -10.81 7.31
CA ASP A 140 -3.19 -10.17 6.69
C ASP A 140 -3.23 -10.32 5.16
N ASP A 141 -3.60 -11.50 4.67
CA ASP A 141 -3.84 -11.75 3.24
C ASP A 141 -5.01 -10.92 2.69
N ILE A 142 -6.12 -10.84 3.42
CA ILE A 142 -7.30 -10.06 3.03
C ILE A 142 -6.91 -8.59 2.91
N PHE A 143 -6.20 -8.03 3.89
CA PHE A 143 -5.81 -6.61 3.94
C PHE A 143 -4.58 -6.26 3.07
N ALA A 144 -3.90 -7.26 2.49
CA ALA A 144 -2.87 -7.01 1.49
C ALA A 144 -3.45 -6.42 0.21
N TRP A 145 -2.65 -5.67 -0.55
CA TRP A 145 -3.03 -5.32 -1.92
C TRP A 145 -2.90 -6.55 -2.80
N GLN A 146 -3.99 -6.89 -3.50
CA GLN A 146 -4.03 -8.10 -4.32
C GLN A 146 -4.11 -7.77 -5.80
N GLU A 147 -3.21 -8.33 -6.61
CA GLU A 147 -3.27 -8.23 -8.07
C GLU A 147 -3.05 -9.59 -8.72
N GLN A 148 -3.74 -9.87 -9.82
CA GLN A 148 -3.48 -11.07 -10.62
C GLN A 148 -2.39 -10.82 -11.65
N ARG A 149 -1.42 -11.74 -11.71
CA ARG A 149 -0.38 -11.77 -12.74
C ARG A 149 -0.35 -13.13 -13.42
N LYS A 150 -0.07 -13.16 -14.71
CA LYS A 150 0.18 -14.42 -15.41
C LYS A 150 1.63 -14.83 -15.17
N LEU A 151 1.85 -16.03 -14.66
CA LEU A 151 3.18 -16.61 -14.50
C LEU A 151 3.62 -17.17 -15.87
N PRO A 152 4.67 -16.62 -16.52
CA PRO A 152 5.13 -17.14 -17.80
C PRO A 152 5.89 -18.45 -17.64
N LYS A 153 6.14 -19.15 -18.76
CA LYS A 153 6.92 -20.41 -18.78
C LYS A 153 8.36 -20.27 -18.27
N THR A 154 8.89 -19.05 -18.30
CA THR A 154 10.21 -18.72 -17.75
C THR A 154 10.23 -18.55 -16.24
N LEU A 155 9.08 -18.70 -15.56
CA LEU A 155 8.89 -18.50 -14.12
C LEU A 155 9.36 -17.13 -13.61
N THR A 156 9.51 -16.17 -14.52
CA THR A 156 10.05 -14.84 -14.25
C THR A 156 9.03 -13.80 -14.65
N PHE A 157 8.56 -13.00 -13.71
CA PHE A 157 7.58 -11.94 -13.99
C PHE A 157 8.01 -10.61 -13.38
N ARG A 158 7.44 -9.53 -13.91
CA ARG A 158 7.65 -8.18 -13.38
C ARG A 158 6.50 -7.80 -12.47
N TYR A 159 6.84 -7.24 -11.33
CA TYR A 159 5.89 -6.58 -10.45
C TYR A 159 6.56 -5.33 -9.87
N ASP A 160 5.87 -4.20 -9.94
CA ASP A 160 6.35 -2.93 -9.39
C ASP A 160 7.82 -2.59 -9.74
N LYS A 161 8.16 -2.65 -11.04
CA LYS A 161 9.50 -2.40 -11.61
C LYS A 161 10.61 -3.39 -11.23
N MET A 162 10.37 -4.31 -10.31
CA MET A 162 11.27 -5.41 -9.98
C MET A 162 10.96 -6.66 -10.79
N ILE A 163 11.98 -7.50 -11.00
CA ILE A 163 11.83 -8.83 -11.60
C ILE A 163 11.85 -9.87 -10.47
N TYR A 164 10.86 -10.75 -10.45
CA TYR A 164 10.78 -11.86 -9.52
C TYR A 164 10.94 -13.16 -10.29
N LEU A 165 11.88 -13.99 -9.83
CA LEU A 165 12.11 -15.33 -10.33
C LEU A 165 11.53 -16.33 -9.32
N VAL A 166 10.49 -17.04 -9.73
CA VAL A 166 9.92 -18.13 -8.93
C VAL A 166 10.85 -19.34 -9.03
N GLU A 167 11.10 -20.03 -7.90
CA GLU A 167 11.98 -21.19 -7.89
C GLU A 167 11.45 -22.29 -8.84
N PRO A 168 12.30 -22.87 -9.70
CA PRO A 168 11.89 -23.88 -10.67
C PRO A 168 11.74 -25.26 -10.00
N THR A 169 10.74 -25.40 -9.14
CA THR A 169 10.30 -26.71 -8.63
C THR A 169 9.39 -27.40 -9.66
N GLU A 170 9.23 -28.71 -9.58
CA GLU A 170 8.30 -29.42 -10.47
C GLU A 170 6.87 -28.87 -10.37
N GLU A 171 6.43 -28.56 -9.15
CA GLU A 171 5.13 -27.96 -8.86
C GLU A 171 4.99 -26.58 -9.53
N ASN A 172 6.00 -25.72 -9.38
CA ASN A 172 6.00 -24.37 -9.97
C ASN A 172 6.06 -24.42 -11.50
N THR A 173 6.72 -25.43 -12.06
CA THR A 173 6.78 -25.63 -13.52
C THR A 173 5.43 -26.08 -14.09
N ARG A 174 4.62 -26.83 -13.33
CA ARG A 174 3.27 -27.24 -13.76
C ARG A 174 2.27 -26.09 -13.79
N ILE A 175 2.42 -25.11 -12.90
CA ILE A 175 1.59 -23.89 -12.88
C ILE A 175 2.07 -22.82 -13.86
N ALA A 176 3.12 -23.11 -14.64
CA ALA A 176 3.62 -22.20 -15.66
C ALA A 176 2.56 -21.93 -16.74
N GLY A 177 2.19 -20.65 -16.90
CA GLY A 177 1.13 -20.20 -17.79
C GLY A 177 -0.15 -19.79 -17.06
N GLU A 178 -0.30 -20.15 -15.79
CA GLU A 178 -1.47 -19.86 -14.97
C GLU A 178 -1.46 -18.44 -14.38
N LYS A 179 -2.60 -18.03 -13.82
CA LYS A 179 -2.72 -16.77 -13.07
C LYS A 179 -2.35 -16.99 -11.60
N ILE A 180 -1.36 -16.26 -11.14
CA ILE A 180 -0.97 -16.15 -9.74
C ILE A 180 -1.54 -14.88 -9.11
N LYS A 181 -1.74 -14.90 -7.80
CA LYS A 181 -2.07 -13.71 -7.01
C LYS A 181 -0.80 -13.16 -6.38
N VAL A 182 -0.60 -11.86 -6.56
CA VAL A 182 0.41 -11.08 -5.87
C VAL A 182 -0.25 -10.44 -4.65
N TYR A 183 0.32 -10.69 -3.47
CA TYR A 183 -0.03 -10.08 -2.21
C TYR A 183 1.08 -9.11 -1.85
N ASP A 184 0.72 -7.86 -1.63
CA ASP A 184 1.66 -6.82 -1.28
C ASP A 184 1.17 -6.12 -0.01
N TYR A 185 1.83 -6.47 1.10
CA TYR A 185 1.40 -6.21 2.47
C TYR A 185 1.72 -4.77 2.90
N PRO A 186 1.02 -4.24 3.93
CA PRO A 186 1.24 -2.87 4.41
C PRO A 186 2.67 -2.60 4.91
N ASP A 187 3.33 -3.61 5.48
CA ASP A 187 4.73 -3.55 5.94
C ASP A 187 5.75 -3.56 4.78
N GLY A 188 5.26 -3.79 3.56
CA GLY A 188 6.02 -3.86 2.33
C GLY A 188 6.62 -5.23 2.02
N THR A 189 6.21 -6.28 2.73
CA THR A 189 6.52 -7.64 2.30
C THR A 189 5.68 -8.02 1.08
N LEU A 190 6.20 -8.98 0.29
CA LEU A 190 5.51 -9.52 -0.86
C LEU A 190 5.33 -11.02 -0.68
N ALA A 191 4.17 -11.53 -1.11
CA ALA A 191 3.96 -12.95 -1.30
C ALA A 191 3.31 -13.20 -2.65
N PHE A 192 3.68 -14.31 -3.27
CA PHE A 192 3.08 -14.77 -4.52
C PHE A 192 2.42 -16.11 -4.26
N LYS A 193 1.13 -16.23 -4.55
CA LYS A 193 0.38 -17.46 -4.26
C LYS A 193 -0.38 -17.96 -5.49
N TYR A 194 -0.44 -19.28 -5.64
CA TYR A 194 -1.31 -19.97 -6.57
C TYR A 194 -2.29 -20.85 -5.79
N GLY A 195 -3.58 -20.47 -5.79
CA GLY A 195 -4.54 -21.07 -4.87
C GLY A 195 -4.12 -20.84 -3.41
N TYR A 196 -3.91 -21.92 -2.66
CA TYR A 196 -3.43 -21.90 -1.27
C TYR A 196 -1.89 -22.08 -1.16
N HIS A 197 -1.19 -22.28 -2.27
CA HIS A 197 0.24 -22.56 -2.27
C HIS A 197 1.06 -21.26 -2.41
N SER A 198 1.98 -21.03 -1.48
CA SER A 198 2.90 -19.88 -1.52
C SER A 198 4.16 -20.22 -2.31
N LEU A 199 4.49 -19.38 -3.28
CA LEU A 199 5.63 -19.56 -4.18
C LEU A 199 6.89 -18.96 -3.56
N LYS A 200 7.95 -19.75 -3.49
CA LYS A 200 9.30 -19.24 -3.19
C LYS A 200 9.84 -18.48 -4.39
N TYR A 201 10.49 -17.35 -4.13
CA TYR A 201 10.99 -16.47 -5.16
C TYR A 201 12.32 -15.83 -4.78
N GLN A 202 13.06 -15.41 -5.80
CA GLN A 202 14.24 -14.56 -5.69
C GLN A 202 13.97 -13.23 -6.40
N VAL A 203 14.41 -12.14 -5.80
CA VAL A 203 14.30 -10.81 -6.40
C VAL A 203 15.53 -10.56 -7.25
N PHE A 204 15.31 -10.16 -8.50
CA PHE A 204 16.37 -9.68 -9.37
C PHE A 204 16.15 -8.19 -9.64
N ASP A 205 17.07 -7.37 -9.15
CA ASP A 205 17.04 -5.94 -9.38
C ASP A 205 17.61 -5.62 -10.76
N LYS A 206 16.76 -5.06 -11.62
CA LYS A 206 17.16 -4.37 -12.86
C LYS A 206 16.85 -2.88 -12.75
N LEU A 207 16.95 -2.29 -11.56
CA LEU A 207 17.43 -0.91 -11.51
C LEU A 207 18.77 -0.95 -12.23
N GLU A 208 18.76 -0.24 -13.35
CA GLU A 208 19.78 -0.28 -14.38
C GLU A 208 21.16 -0.40 -13.74
N CYS A 209 21.98 -1.31 -14.26
CA CYS A 209 23.42 -1.20 -14.12
C CYS A 209 23.72 0.26 -14.46
N VAL A 210 23.95 1.10 -13.43
CA VAL A 210 24.30 2.51 -13.64
C VAL A 210 25.59 2.40 -14.41
N ASP A 211 25.53 2.76 -15.69
CA ASP A 211 26.72 2.89 -16.53
C ASP A 211 27.68 3.74 -15.72
N GLN A 212 28.76 3.12 -15.20
CA GLN A 212 29.80 3.84 -14.49
C GLN A 212 30.35 4.80 -15.55
N GLY A 213 29.86 6.04 -15.50
CA GLY A 213 29.85 6.94 -16.64
C GLY A 213 31.19 6.92 -17.34
N GLN A 214 31.17 6.79 -18.67
CA GLN A 214 32.39 6.87 -19.46
C GLN A 214 33.17 8.13 -19.04
N ILE A 215 34.47 7.98 -18.75
CA ILE A 215 35.34 9.12 -18.50
C ILE A 215 35.39 9.94 -19.79
N VAL A 216 34.67 11.06 -19.82
CA VAL A 216 34.59 11.95 -20.98
C VAL A 216 35.69 13.02 -20.86
N ASP A 217 36.51 13.13 -21.89
CA ASP A 217 37.50 14.21 -22.02
C ASP A 217 36.83 15.59 -21.92
N ASN A 218 37.43 16.53 -21.19
CA ASN A 218 36.88 17.86 -20.88
C ASN A 218 36.42 18.61 -22.14
N LYS A 219 37.09 18.40 -23.27
CA LYS A 219 36.73 19.02 -24.57
C LYS A 219 35.41 18.54 -25.16
N ARG A 220 34.87 17.39 -24.71
CA ARG A 220 33.63 16.77 -25.22
C ARG A 220 32.47 16.85 -24.22
N LEU A 221 32.73 17.31 -23.00
CA LEU A 221 31.74 17.39 -21.92
C LEU A 221 30.48 18.17 -22.33
N GLY A 222 30.64 19.32 -22.99
CA GLY A 222 29.51 20.15 -23.42
C GLY A 222 28.59 19.47 -24.45
N ALA A 223 29.15 18.64 -25.34
CA ALA A 223 28.36 17.90 -26.33
C ALA A 223 27.63 16.70 -25.69
N VAL A 224 28.30 16.02 -24.74
CA VAL A 224 27.70 14.92 -23.98
C VAL A 224 26.58 15.42 -23.07
N LEU A 225 26.74 16.57 -22.42
CA LEU A 225 25.70 17.19 -21.61
C LEU A 225 24.47 17.58 -22.45
N LYS A 226 24.67 18.14 -23.65
CA LYS A 226 23.55 18.41 -24.58
C LYS A 226 22.83 17.13 -25.01
N LEU A 227 23.56 16.06 -25.32
CA LEU A 227 22.97 14.77 -25.67
C LEU A 227 22.19 14.16 -24.51
N ALA A 228 22.73 14.25 -23.28
CA ALA A 228 22.05 13.80 -22.07
C ALA A 228 20.76 14.59 -21.82
N GLN A 229 20.79 15.91 -22.02
CA GLN A 229 19.63 16.77 -21.87
C GLN A 229 18.54 16.44 -22.90
N SER A 230 18.91 16.26 -24.18
CA SER A 230 17.94 15.86 -25.21
C SER A 230 17.31 14.49 -24.93
N LYS A 231 18.09 13.53 -24.40
CA LYS A 231 17.56 12.23 -23.95
C LYS A 231 16.63 12.38 -22.74
N MET A 232 16.95 13.26 -21.79
CA MET A 232 16.09 13.54 -20.64
C MET A 232 14.75 14.15 -21.10
N ASP A 233 14.79 15.11 -22.03
CA ASP A 233 13.60 15.75 -22.60
C ASP A 233 12.76 14.77 -23.44
N GLU A 234 13.37 13.78 -24.09
CA GLU A 234 12.65 12.68 -24.76
C GLU A 234 11.99 11.74 -23.75
N LEU A 235 12.69 11.36 -22.67
CA LEU A 235 12.13 10.48 -21.64
C LEU A 235 11.00 11.13 -20.83
N GLU A 236 11.04 12.46 -20.65
CA GLU A 236 9.96 13.25 -20.07
C GLU A 236 8.75 13.35 -21.01
N ARG A 237 8.98 13.54 -22.31
CA ARG A 237 7.91 13.50 -23.32
C ARG A 237 7.25 12.13 -23.42
N ASP A 238 8.02 11.05 -23.24
CA ASP A 238 7.53 9.67 -23.21
C ASP A 238 6.84 9.26 -21.89
N GLY A 239 6.79 10.15 -20.88
CA GLY A 239 6.20 9.85 -19.57
C GLY A 239 6.90 8.72 -18.79
N LYS A 240 8.11 8.31 -19.20
CA LYS A 240 8.87 7.19 -18.61
C LYS A 240 9.48 7.54 -17.24
N ARG A 241 9.54 8.83 -16.89
CA ARG A 241 9.98 9.31 -15.56
C ARG A 241 8.89 9.31 -14.51
N ASP A 242 7.61 9.30 -14.91
CA ASP A 242 6.52 9.38 -13.95
C ASP A 242 6.17 8.02 -13.35
N ARG A 243 5.94 8.02 -12.04
CA ARG A 243 5.50 6.83 -11.30
C ARG A 243 4.12 6.42 -11.82
N SER A 244 3.88 5.10 -11.91
CA SER A 244 2.55 4.59 -12.19
C SER A 244 1.58 5.08 -11.11
N LYS A 245 0.64 5.96 -11.48
CA LYS A 245 -0.42 6.45 -10.59
C LYS A 245 -1.38 5.35 -10.12
N LYS A 246 -1.28 4.15 -10.70
CA LYS A 246 -2.13 2.98 -10.39
C LYS A 246 -1.59 2.11 -9.25
N MET A 247 -0.36 2.34 -8.79
CA MET A 247 0.28 1.50 -7.77
C MET A 247 0.41 2.25 -6.43
N PRO A 248 0.26 1.55 -5.29
CA PRO A 248 0.46 2.16 -3.98
C PRO A 248 1.90 2.64 -3.79
N LYS A 249 2.08 3.77 -3.07
CA LYS A 249 3.41 4.26 -2.67
C LYS A 249 3.94 3.35 -1.55
N ARG A 250 5.15 2.77 -1.65
CA ARG A 250 5.62 1.79 -0.64
C ARG A 250 7.08 1.87 -0.21
N ARG A 251 7.26 1.49 1.07
CA ARG A 251 8.52 1.14 1.79
C ARG A 251 9.06 -0.25 1.41
N ALA A 252 8.24 -1.13 0.81
CA ALA A 252 8.60 -2.46 0.31
C ALA A 252 9.88 -2.49 -0.53
N GLN A 253 9.96 -1.59 -1.52
CA GLN A 253 11.13 -1.46 -2.39
C GLN A 253 12.35 -1.01 -1.62
N ALA A 254 12.20 -0.10 -0.66
CA ALA A 254 13.31 0.35 0.18
C ALA A 254 13.87 -0.83 1.00
N ARG A 255 13.01 -1.67 1.58
CA ARG A 255 13.43 -2.86 2.34
C ARG A 255 14.06 -3.94 1.44
N VAL A 256 13.48 -4.20 0.27
CA VAL A 256 14.05 -5.15 -0.71
C VAL A 256 15.40 -4.62 -1.24
N GLN A 257 15.51 -3.32 -1.52
CA GLN A 257 16.79 -2.69 -1.87
C GLN A 257 17.80 -2.76 -0.71
N GLU A 258 17.38 -2.52 0.53
CA GLU A 258 18.24 -2.67 1.72
C GLU A 258 18.72 -4.11 1.91
N GLN A 259 17.84 -5.10 1.72
CA GLN A 259 18.21 -6.52 1.79
C GLN A 259 19.18 -6.90 0.66
N LEU A 260 18.94 -6.42 -0.56
CA LEU A 260 19.86 -6.61 -1.69
C LEU A 260 21.22 -5.92 -1.45
N ARG A 261 21.22 -4.72 -0.85
CA ARG A 261 22.44 -4.00 -0.42
C ARG A 261 23.20 -4.78 0.66
N ALA A 262 22.50 -5.45 1.58
CA ALA A 262 23.13 -6.29 2.61
C ALA A 262 23.74 -7.58 2.03
N ILE A 263 23.14 -8.14 0.97
CA ILE A 263 23.62 -9.35 0.29
C ILE A 263 24.79 -9.04 -0.67
N ASN A 264 24.84 -7.84 -1.26
CA ASN A 264 25.93 -7.40 -2.12
C ASN A 264 26.34 -5.94 -1.79
N PRO A 265 27.31 -5.74 -0.88
CA PRO A 265 27.67 -4.40 -0.37
C PRO A 265 28.21 -3.44 -1.44
N VAL A 266 28.65 -3.97 -2.59
CA VAL A 266 29.15 -3.19 -3.74
C VAL A 266 28.05 -2.32 -4.37
N LEU A 267 26.77 -2.67 -4.16
CA LEU A 267 25.63 -1.92 -4.68
C LEU A 267 25.19 -0.76 -3.76
N ALA A 268 25.65 -0.71 -2.51
CA ALA A 268 25.29 0.31 -1.54
C ALA A 268 26.16 1.57 -1.67
N ASN A 269 27.47 1.40 -1.81
CA ASN A 269 28.46 2.46 -1.97
C ASN A 269 29.42 2.13 -3.14
N PRO A 270 29.06 2.47 -4.39
CA PRO A 270 29.89 2.18 -5.55
C PRO A 270 31.30 2.79 -5.47
N GLU A 271 31.45 3.89 -4.72
CA GLU A 271 32.72 4.62 -4.55
C GLU A 271 33.70 3.94 -3.57
N GLU A 272 33.23 3.05 -2.70
CA GLU A 272 34.07 2.35 -1.72
C GLU A 272 34.65 1.03 -2.28
N PHE A 273 34.16 0.57 -3.44
CA PHE A 273 34.64 -0.65 -4.06
C PHE A 273 36.01 -0.44 -4.72
N ARG A 274 37.07 -0.86 -4.02
CA ARG A 274 38.42 -0.97 -4.61
C ARG A 274 38.59 -2.36 -5.22
N ALA A 275 38.58 -2.42 -6.55
CA ALA A 275 38.98 -3.62 -7.27
C ALA A 275 40.44 -3.96 -6.89
N SER A 276 40.65 -5.14 -6.31
CA SER A 276 41.98 -5.70 -6.08
C SER A 276 42.68 -5.89 -7.43
N LEU A 277 43.54 -4.94 -7.81
CA LEU A 277 44.41 -5.09 -8.97
C LEU A 277 45.61 -5.98 -8.62
N LYS A 278 45.43 -7.26 -8.97
CA LYS A 278 46.41 -8.29 -9.39
C LYS A 278 47.32 -8.99 -8.37
N ARG A 279 47.37 -10.32 -8.60
CA ARG A 279 48.45 -11.33 -8.56
C ARG A 279 49.55 -11.21 -7.52
#